data_AF-A0A947ZBX9-F1
#
_entry.id   AF-A0A947ZBX9-F1
#
_cell.length_a   1.000
_cell.length_b   1.000
_cell.length_c   1.000
_cell.angle_alpha   90.00
_cell.angle_beta   90.00
_cell.angle_gamma   90.00
#
_symmetry.space_group_name_H-M   'P 1'
#
loop_
_entity.id
_entity.type
_entity.pdbx_description
1 polymer ?
#
loop_
_entity_poly.entity_id
_entity_poly.type
_entity_poly.pdbx_seq_one_letter_code
_entity_poly.pdbx_strand_id
1 'polypeptide(L)'
;METYYEPAFYKHNEKFNILGPLLGLAFGTAAAFPLAFGYAYIARYIPFIYLNWIVSFGAVFLVALAFVAGERMGKNRNRGASLISALIMSVITLYIFWAAFLHVLSKGAFSFTSLLFHPKDMMRLIEALVEVGWFSLKRARVRGLFYGILLAVEAAVYVGIFIAVWWSMLLQGVFCEGCNSWGSEEKLPFPVDQGHAPQIVAGMKTGDWSFISQLSFTSHPSTLLFEITRCSGNCPSFILLSLIKNDVIQGKDGPEATETYLLKNLHITGEQLEQINSLEALFQQDAPAEPPVY
;
A
#
# COMPACT_ATOMS: atom_id res chain seq x y z
N MET A 1 29.78 -7.85 -32.46
CA MET A 1 28.87 -8.87 -31.90
C MET A 1 27.83 -8.11 -31.13
N GLU A 2 26.69 -7.84 -31.76
CA GLU A 2 25.55 -7.19 -31.11
C GLU A 2 24.92 -8.20 -30.17
N THR A 3 25.15 -8.05 -28.87
CA THR A 3 24.41 -8.77 -27.85
C THR A 3 22.98 -8.22 -27.86
N TYR A 4 22.06 -8.95 -28.51
CA TYR A 4 20.63 -8.75 -28.35
C TYR A 4 20.30 -8.84 -26.85
N TYR A 5 20.09 -7.68 -26.21
CA TYR A 5 19.64 -7.59 -24.84
C TYR A 5 18.15 -7.93 -24.88
N GLU A 6 17.76 -9.17 -24.53
CA GLU A 6 16.36 -9.42 -24.26
C GLU A 6 15.93 -8.49 -23.11
N PRO A 7 14.80 -7.78 -23.23
CA PRO A 7 14.29 -6.94 -22.15
C PRO A 7 13.97 -7.82 -20.95
N ALA A 8 14.90 -7.92 -20.01
CA ALA A 8 14.70 -8.64 -18.78
C ALA A 8 13.80 -7.79 -17.88
N PHE A 9 12.55 -8.21 -17.72
CA PHE A 9 11.67 -7.65 -16.69
C PHE A 9 12.11 -8.17 -15.32
N TYR A 10 12.12 -7.30 -14.33
CA TYR A 10 12.46 -7.69 -12.96
C TYR A 10 11.48 -8.74 -12.45
N LYS A 11 12.03 -9.85 -11.96
CA LYS A 11 11.30 -10.91 -11.28
C LYS A 11 11.87 -11.09 -9.88
N HIS A 12 10.98 -11.22 -8.90
CA HIS A 12 11.40 -11.49 -7.53
C HIS A 12 12.08 -12.86 -7.43
N ASN A 13 13.27 -12.88 -6.84
CA ASN A 13 13.82 -14.10 -6.29
C ASN A 13 13.04 -14.40 -5.01
N GLU A 14 12.19 -15.43 -5.01
CA GLU A 14 11.25 -15.79 -3.92
C GLU A 14 11.94 -16.31 -2.64
N LYS A 15 13.12 -15.78 -2.31
CA LYS A 15 13.90 -16.15 -1.13
C LYS A 15 13.11 -15.82 0.12
N PHE A 16 12.86 -16.85 0.92
CA PHE A 16 12.21 -16.72 2.21
C PHE A 16 13.21 -16.29 3.28
N ASN A 17 12.89 -15.21 3.99
CA ASN A 17 13.62 -14.81 5.18
C ASN A 17 12.65 -14.72 6.35
N ILE A 18 12.77 -15.64 7.31
CA ILE A 18 11.91 -15.73 8.49
C ILE A 18 11.91 -14.46 9.35
N LEU A 19 13.00 -13.68 9.29
CA LEU A 19 13.13 -12.45 10.05
C LEU A 19 12.08 -11.40 9.62
N GLY A 20 11.66 -11.39 8.36
CA GLY A 20 10.62 -10.49 7.86
C GLY A 20 9.28 -10.68 8.57
N PRO A 21 8.63 -11.85 8.45
CA PRO A 21 7.39 -12.13 9.16
C PRO A 21 7.48 -11.88 10.67
N LEU A 22 8.59 -12.28 11.32
CA LEU A 22 8.77 -12.08 12.76
C LEU A 22 8.82 -10.59 13.14
N LEU A 23 9.61 -9.79 12.42
CA LEU A 23 9.69 -8.35 12.65
C LEU A 23 8.38 -7.64 12.31
N GLY A 24 7.70 -8.05 11.24
CA GLY A 24 6.39 -7.54 10.87
C GLY A 24 5.36 -7.78 11.97
N LEU A 25 5.27 -9.01 12.49
CA LEU A 25 4.39 -9.34 13.61
C LEU A 25 4.75 -8.56 14.87
N ALA A 26 6.04 -8.40 15.19
CA ALA A 26 6.49 -7.65 16.36
C ALA A 26 6.12 -6.16 16.26
N PHE A 27 6.39 -5.51 15.13
CA PHE A 27 6.09 -4.09 14.91
C PHE A 27 4.58 -3.84 14.86
N GLY A 28 3.84 -4.68 14.13
CA GLY A 28 2.39 -4.62 14.08
C GLY A 28 1.77 -4.77 15.47
N THR A 29 2.21 -5.77 16.23
CA THR A 29 1.71 -5.99 17.60
C THR A 29 2.05 -4.81 18.52
N ALA A 30 3.28 -4.30 18.47
CA ALA A 30 3.70 -3.14 19.25
C ALA A 30 2.87 -1.88 18.93
N ALA A 31 2.53 -1.66 17.67
CA ALA A 31 1.65 -0.57 17.25
C ALA A 31 0.17 -0.82 17.63
N ALA A 32 -0.30 -2.07 17.60
CA ALA A 32 -1.68 -2.43 17.87
C ALA A 32 -2.11 -2.08 19.30
N PHE A 33 -1.26 -2.30 20.31
CA PHE A 33 -1.60 -1.99 21.71
C PHE A 33 -2.02 -0.52 21.93
N PRO A 34 -1.14 0.49 21.71
CA PRO A 34 -1.50 1.89 21.98
C PRO A 34 -2.66 2.36 21.09
N LEU A 35 -2.71 1.94 19.83
CA LEU A 35 -3.79 2.31 18.91
C LEU A 35 -5.14 1.72 19.31
N ALA A 36 -5.17 0.47 19.77
CA ALA A 36 -6.38 -0.18 20.26
C ALA A 36 -6.96 0.53 21.48
N PHE A 37 -6.11 0.91 22.45
CA PHE A 37 -6.57 1.68 23.62
C PHE A 37 -7.04 3.08 23.21
N GLY A 38 -6.31 3.78 22.33
CA GLY A 38 -6.71 5.07 21.81
C GLY A 38 -8.09 5.03 21.16
N TYR A 39 -8.32 4.06 20.27
CA TYR A 39 -9.63 3.79 19.68
C TYR A 39 -10.70 3.48 20.74
N ALA A 40 -10.41 2.59 21.69
CA ALA A 40 -11.37 2.16 22.70
C ALA A 40 -11.85 3.33 23.59
N TYR A 41 -10.94 4.25 23.96
CA TYR A 41 -11.32 5.46 24.69
C TYR A 41 -12.15 6.41 23.83
N ILE A 42 -11.76 6.64 22.58
CA ILE A 42 -12.54 7.48 21.65
C ILE A 42 -13.97 6.93 21.50
N ALA A 43 -14.10 5.63 21.25
CA ALA A 43 -15.40 4.96 21.06
C ALA A 43 -16.28 5.04 22.31
N ARG A 44 -15.68 5.04 23.51
CA ARG A 44 -16.38 5.19 24.78
C ARG A 44 -16.95 6.60 24.98
N TYR A 45 -16.17 7.64 24.67
CA TYR A 45 -16.53 9.03 24.96
C TYR A 45 -17.35 9.69 23.85
N ILE A 46 -17.17 9.24 22.61
CA ILE A 46 -17.88 9.76 21.44
C ILE A 46 -18.81 8.65 20.91
N PRO A 47 -20.08 8.61 21.33
CA PRO A 47 -21.03 7.58 20.92
C PRO A 47 -21.57 7.84 19.49
N PHE A 48 -20.71 8.25 18.56
CA PHE A 48 -21.04 8.49 17.17
C PHE A 48 -20.42 7.40 16.29
N ILE A 49 -21.26 6.45 15.87
CA ILE A 49 -20.80 5.20 15.26
C ILE A 49 -19.96 5.41 13.99
N TYR A 50 -20.32 6.37 13.12
CA TYR A 50 -19.59 6.60 11.88
C TYR A 50 -18.15 7.09 12.13
N LEU A 51 -17.94 7.93 13.14
CA LEU A 51 -16.60 8.34 13.54
C LEU A 51 -15.83 7.16 14.13
N ASN A 52 -16.48 6.31 14.91
CA ASN A 52 -15.83 5.11 15.47
C ASN A 52 -15.32 4.19 14.36
N TRP A 53 -16.08 3.99 13.29
CA TRP A 53 -15.63 3.23 12.12
C TRP A 53 -14.40 3.87 11.45
N ILE A 54 -14.42 5.19 11.22
CA ILE A 54 -13.30 5.91 10.61
C ILE A 54 -12.04 5.80 11.47
N VAL A 55 -12.16 6.01 12.77
CA VAL A 55 -11.03 5.92 13.71
C VAL A 55 -10.53 4.49 13.84
N SER A 56 -11.42 3.50 13.90
CA SER A 56 -11.11 2.07 13.94
C SER A 56 -10.27 1.68 12.71
N PHE A 57 -10.78 1.97 11.51
CA PHE A 57 -10.11 1.64 10.26
C PHE A 57 -8.81 2.41 10.06
N GLY A 58 -8.77 3.69 10.42
CA GLY A 58 -7.53 4.48 10.39
C GLY A 58 -6.46 3.91 11.32
N ALA A 59 -6.84 3.49 12.53
CA ALA A 59 -5.93 2.85 13.47
C ALA A 59 -5.40 1.51 12.94
N VAL A 60 -6.26 0.66 12.37
CA VAL A 60 -5.83 -0.60 11.75
C VAL A 60 -4.91 -0.38 10.56
N PHE A 61 -5.17 0.65 9.74
CA PHE A 61 -4.28 1.03 8.66
C PHE A 61 -2.87 1.38 9.17
N LEU A 62 -2.76 2.14 10.27
CA LEU A 62 -1.47 2.43 10.89
C LEU A 62 -0.77 1.17 11.43
N VAL A 63 -1.52 0.20 11.98
CA VAL A 63 -0.97 -1.10 12.38
C VAL A 63 -0.44 -1.87 11.16
N ALA A 64 -1.18 -1.88 10.06
CA ALA A 64 -0.76 -2.52 8.81
C ALA A 64 0.52 -1.88 8.23
N LEU A 65 0.65 -0.54 8.30
CA LEU A 65 1.90 0.16 7.92
C LEU A 65 3.08 -0.25 8.80
N ALA A 66 2.88 -0.33 10.12
CA ALA A 66 3.93 -0.79 11.05
C ALA A 66 4.35 -2.24 10.76
N PHE A 67 3.39 -3.12 10.47
CA PHE A 67 3.64 -4.49 10.03
C PHE A 67 4.52 -4.54 8.77
N VAL A 68 4.14 -3.78 7.73
CA VAL A 68 4.92 -3.72 6.48
C VAL A 68 6.32 -3.17 6.71
N ALA A 69 6.48 -2.15 7.54
CA ALA A 69 7.78 -1.60 7.89
C ALA A 69 8.69 -2.66 8.54
N GLY A 70 8.15 -3.43 9.49
CA GLY A 70 8.86 -4.55 10.11
C GLY A 70 9.24 -5.63 9.09
N GLU A 71 8.32 -6.00 8.18
CA GLU A 71 8.61 -7.02 7.17
C GLU A 71 9.67 -6.57 6.17
N ARG A 72 9.58 -5.32 5.70
CA ARG A 72 10.62 -4.71 4.84
C ARG A 72 11.97 -4.70 5.54
N MET A 73 12.02 -4.41 6.85
CA MET A 73 13.25 -4.45 7.63
C MET A 73 13.86 -5.85 7.70
N GLY A 74 13.05 -6.90 7.80
CA GLY A 74 13.51 -8.29 7.75
C GLY A 74 13.73 -8.83 6.33
N LYS A 75 13.53 -8.02 5.29
CA LYS A 75 13.90 -8.29 3.89
C LYS A 75 13.29 -9.58 3.33
N ASN A 76 12.07 -9.93 3.75
CA ASN A 76 11.38 -11.10 3.22
C ASN A 76 10.89 -10.83 1.78
N ARG A 77 11.18 -11.76 0.88
CA ARG A 77 10.87 -11.64 -0.56
C ARG A 77 9.85 -12.69 -1.00
N ASN A 78 9.51 -13.65 -0.12
CA ASN A 78 8.49 -14.65 -0.38
C ASN A 78 7.10 -14.04 -0.16
N ARG A 79 6.37 -13.83 -1.26
CA ARG A 79 5.05 -13.20 -1.28
C ARG A 79 3.97 -14.04 -0.61
N GLY A 80 4.03 -15.36 -0.77
CA GLY A 80 3.10 -16.26 -0.11
C GLY A 80 3.25 -16.23 1.42
N ALA A 81 4.48 -16.32 1.92
CA ALA A 81 4.75 -16.25 3.35
C ALA A 81 4.40 -14.88 3.95
N SER A 82 4.69 -13.81 3.20
CA SER A 82 4.33 -12.43 3.55
C SER A 82 2.80 -12.27 3.69
N LEU A 83 2.03 -12.76 2.71
CA LEU A 83 0.57 -12.75 2.76
C LEU A 83 0.01 -13.51 3.96
N ILE A 84 0.52 -14.73 4.22
CA ILE A 84 0.12 -15.53 5.38
C ILE A 84 0.40 -14.75 6.68
N SER A 85 1.57 -14.11 6.79
CA SER A 85 1.90 -13.31 7.97
C SER A 85 1.01 -12.07 8.13
N ALA A 86 0.59 -11.43 7.02
CA ALA A 86 -0.36 -10.32 7.05
C ALA A 86 -1.75 -10.77 7.51
N LEU A 87 -2.22 -11.95 7.07
CA LEU A 87 -3.47 -12.54 7.54
C LEU A 87 -3.42 -12.86 9.03
N ILE A 88 -2.33 -13.47 9.51
CA ILE A 88 -2.13 -13.73 10.94
C ILE A 88 -2.15 -12.40 11.72
N MET A 89 -1.45 -11.37 11.24
CA MET A 89 -1.42 -10.07 11.89
C MET A 89 -2.80 -9.40 11.93
N SER A 90 -3.63 -9.55 10.89
CA SER A 90 -4.99 -9.01 10.88
C SER A 90 -5.87 -9.61 11.98
N VAL A 91 -5.75 -10.93 12.22
CA VAL A 91 -6.47 -11.62 13.29
C VAL A 91 -5.96 -11.20 14.67
N ILE A 92 -4.63 -11.09 14.85
CA ILE A 92 -4.03 -10.59 16.08
C ILE A 92 -4.52 -9.16 16.38
N THR A 93 -4.54 -8.30 15.37
CA THR A 93 -5.00 -6.90 15.49
C THR A 93 -6.46 -6.84 15.90
N LEU A 94 -7.33 -7.58 15.20
CA LEU A 94 -8.76 -7.67 15.54
C LEU A 94 -8.96 -8.11 16.99
N TYR A 95 -8.24 -9.14 17.42
CA TYR A 95 -8.32 -9.66 18.78
C TYR A 95 -7.88 -8.63 19.84
N ILE A 96 -6.75 -7.94 19.62
CA ILE A 96 -6.25 -6.89 20.54
C ILE A 96 -7.24 -5.73 20.62
N PHE A 97 -7.80 -5.29 19.48
CA PHE A 97 -8.78 -4.20 19.44
C PHE A 97 -10.05 -4.56 20.22
N TRP A 98 -10.56 -5.79 20.07
CA TRP A 98 -11.71 -6.27 20.84
C TRP A 98 -11.42 -6.36 22.34
N ALA A 99 -10.26 -6.91 22.73
CA ALA A 99 -9.87 -7.00 24.12
C ALA A 99 -9.77 -5.61 24.78
N ALA A 100 -9.14 -4.64 24.10
CA ALA A 100 -9.02 -3.27 24.58
C ALA A 100 -10.39 -2.57 24.66
N PHE A 101 -11.22 -2.72 23.63
CA PHE A 101 -12.56 -2.16 23.57
C PHE A 101 -13.44 -2.65 24.73
N LEU A 102 -13.51 -3.95 24.97
CA LEU A 102 -14.30 -4.53 26.06
C LEU A 102 -13.78 -4.14 27.45
N HIS A 103 -12.46 -4.10 27.63
CA HIS A 103 -11.83 -3.62 28.85
C HIS A 103 -12.26 -2.17 29.16
N VAL A 104 -12.11 -1.27 28.19
CA VAL A 104 -12.44 0.15 28.37
C VAL A 104 -13.95 0.37 28.49
N LEU A 105 -14.76 -0.33 27.69
CA LEU A 105 -16.23 -0.23 27.73
C LEU A 105 -16.78 -0.67 29.09
N SER A 106 -16.22 -1.73 29.67
CA SER A 106 -16.58 -2.24 30.99
C SER A 106 -16.02 -1.42 32.16
N LYS A 107 -15.34 -0.29 31.89
CA LYS A 107 -14.64 0.52 32.90
C LYS A 107 -13.63 -0.29 33.72
N GLY A 108 -12.99 -1.28 33.08
CA GLY A 108 -12.01 -2.16 33.73
C GLY A 108 -12.61 -3.27 34.59
N ALA A 109 -13.94 -3.50 34.56
CA ALA A 109 -14.54 -4.64 35.26
C ALA A 109 -13.99 -5.98 34.74
N PHE A 110 -13.61 -6.03 33.46
CA PHE A 110 -12.83 -7.13 32.90
C PHE A 110 -11.40 -6.68 32.66
N SER A 111 -10.42 -7.38 33.26
CA SER A 111 -9.00 -7.08 33.02
C SER A 111 -8.62 -7.35 31.57
N PHE A 112 -7.88 -6.43 30.95
CA PHE A 112 -7.36 -6.58 29.60
C PHE A 112 -6.50 -7.84 29.46
N THR A 113 -5.65 -8.15 30.43
CA THR A 113 -4.82 -9.37 30.41
C THR A 113 -5.66 -10.63 30.48
N SER A 114 -6.74 -10.61 31.27
CA SER A 114 -7.68 -11.73 31.34
C SER A 114 -8.32 -11.98 29.99
N LEU A 115 -8.80 -10.93 29.32
CA LEU A 115 -9.40 -11.02 27.98
C LEU A 115 -8.41 -11.52 26.93
N LEU A 116 -7.14 -11.10 27.02
CA LEU A 116 -6.09 -11.53 26.09
C LEU A 116 -5.82 -13.04 26.17
N PHE A 117 -5.71 -13.60 27.37
CA PHE A 117 -5.34 -15.00 27.56
C PHE A 117 -6.54 -15.96 27.63
N HIS A 118 -7.76 -15.45 27.75
CA HIS A 118 -8.99 -16.25 27.83
C HIS A 118 -9.94 -15.90 26.67
N PRO A 119 -9.67 -16.39 25.45
CA PRO A 119 -10.46 -16.06 24.25
C PRO A 119 -11.94 -16.44 24.39
N LYS A 120 -12.25 -17.49 25.16
CA LYS A 120 -13.63 -17.90 25.44
C LYS A 120 -14.44 -16.82 26.16
N ASP A 121 -13.81 -16.09 27.08
CA ASP A 121 -14.50 -15.03 27.82
C ASP A 121 -14.70 -13.79 26.95
N MET A 122 -13.73 -13.47 26.10
CA MET A 122 -13.88 -12.40 25.12
C MET A 122 -15.06 -12.68 24.18
N MET A 123 -15.16 -13.89 23.63
CA MET A 123 -16.26 -14.27 22.74
C MET A 123 -17.63 -14.19 23.42
N ARG A 124 -17.76 -14.68 24.66
CA ARG A 124 -19.00 -14.57 25.44
C ARG A 124 -19.41 -13.12 25.67
N LEU A 125 -18.44 -12.24 25.92
CA LEU A 125 -18.70 -10.81 26.09
C LEU A 125 -19.14 -10.16 24.77
N ILE A 126 -18.55 -10.54 23.64
CA ILE A 126 -18.99 -10.10 22.31
C ILE A 126 -20.43 -10.57 22.05
N GLU A 127 -20.75 -11.84 22.33
CA GLU A 127 -22.11 -12.38 22.19
C GLU A 127 -23.13 -11.59 23.03
N ALA A 128 -22.83 -11.38 24.32
CA ALA A 128 -23.67 -10.58 25.20
C ALA A 128 -23.81 -9.13 24.70
N LEU A 129 -22.74 -8.55 24.16
CA LEU A 129 -22.75 -7.22 23.56
C LEU A 129 -23.63 -7.17 22.31
N VAL A 130 -23.61 -8.23 21.50
CA VAL A 130 -24.46 -8.36 20.31
C VAL A 130 -25.92 -8.42 20.70
N GLU A 131 -26.28 -9.18 21.74
CA GLU A 131 -27.66 -9.29 22.24
C GLU A 131 -28.20 -7.99 22.81
N VAL A 132 -27.40 -7.31 23.64
CA VAL A 132 -27.83 -6.08 24.32
C VAL A 132 -27.78 -4.87 23.38
N GLY A 133 -26.73 -4.80 22.55
CA GLY A 133 -26.39 -3.64 21.74
C GLY A 133 -25.78 -2.52 22.58
N TRP A 134 -24.62 -1.99 22.15
CA TRP A 134 -23.92 -0.94 22.90
C TRP A 134 -24.12 0.47 22.35
N PHE A 135 -24.57 0.59 21.08
CA PHE A 135 -24.84 1.87 20.44
C PHE A 135 -26.22 1.85 19.76
N SER A 136 -26.66 3.04 19.34
CA SER A 136 -27.93 3.23 18.65
C SER A 136 -27.69 3.96 17.32
N LEU A 137 -28.45 3.58 16.29
CA LEU A 137 -28.46 4.27 15.01
C LEU A 137 -29.78 5.03 14.88
N LYS A 138 -29.70 6.36 14.81
CA LYS A 138 -30.84 7.28 14.95
C LYS A 138 -31.57 7.08 16.28
N ARG A 139 -32.63 6.27 16.30
CA ARG A 139 -33.48 6.00 17.48
C ARG A 139 -33.58 4.52 17.85
N ALA A 140 -33.00 3.62 17.06
CA ALA A 140 -33.07 2.19 17.30
C ALA A 140 -31.73 1.69 17.85
N ARG A 141 -31.79 0.92 18.93
CA ARG A 141 -30.61 0.21 19.46
C ARG A 141 -30.22 -0.91 18.50
N VAL A 142 -28.94 -0.94 18.12
CA VAL A 142 -28.40 -1.93 17.19
C VAL A 142 -28.02 -3.18 17.98
N ARG A 143 -28.70 -4.30 17.71
CA ARG A 143 -28.53 -5.57 18.43
C ARG A 143 -28.88 -6.79 17.55
N GLY A 144 -28.60 -7.98 18.06
CA GLY A 144 -28.90 -9.26 17.43
C GLY A 144 -28.19 -9.44 16.09
N LEU A 145 -28.85 -10.13 15.17
CA LEU A 145 -28.29 -10.48 13.86
C LEU A 145 -27.72 -9.27 13.10
N PHE A 146 -28.42 -8.14 13.12
CA PHE A 146 -27.96 -6.93 12.42
C PHE A 146 -26.61 -6.44 12.96
N TYR A 147 -26.42 -6.46 14.29
CA TYR A 147 -25.14 -6.10 14.87
C TYR A 147 -24.07 -7.17 14.55
N GLY A 148 -24.41 -8.46 14.60
CA GLY A 148 -23.50 -9.54 14.19
C GLY A 148 -22.98 -9.39 12.76
N ILE A 149 -23.83 -8.98 11.81
CA ILE A 149 -23.42 -8.69 10.42
C ILE A 149 -22.43 -7.52 10.39
N LEU A 150 -22.68 -6.45 11.14
CA LEU A 150 -21.74 -5.31 11.21
C LEU A 150 -20.37 -5.76 11.72
N LEU A 151 -20.32 -6.64 12.72
CA LEU A 151 -19.05 -7.19 13.23
C LEU A 151 -18.32 -8.05 12.20
N ALA A 152 -19.07 -8.87 11.44
CA ALA A 152 -18.49 -9.65 10.34
C ALA A 152 -17.91 -8.75 9.24
N VAL A 153 -18.60 -7.65 8.91
CA VAL A 153 -18.10 -6.63 7.98
C VAL A 153 -16.86 -5.95 8.54
N GLU A 154 -16.82 -5.61 9.83
CA GLU A 154 -15.63 -5.02 10.47
C GLU A 154 -14.42 -5.94 10.33
N ALA A 155 -14.58 -7.22 10.67
CA ALA A 155 -13.51 -8.21 10.55
C ALA A 155 -13.03 -8.34 9.10
N ALA A 156 -13.94 -8.36 8.13
CA ALA A 156 -13.61 -8.41 6.71
C ALA A 156 -12.83 -7.16 6.25
N VAL A 157 -13.23 -5.97 6.71
CA VAL A 157 -12.52 -4.72 6.38
C VAL A 157 -11.14 -4.69 7.01
N TYR A 158 -10.96 -5.17 8.25
CA TYR A 158 -9.64 -5.28 8.86
C TYR A 158 -8.69 -6.15 8.02
N VAL A 159 -9.16 -7.34 7.63
CA VAL A 159 -8.40 -8.23 6.73
C VAL A 159 -8.13 -7.53 5.38
N GLY A 160 -9.13 -6.86 4.81
CA GLY A 160 -9.01 -6.11 3.56
C GLY A 160 -7.95 -5.01 3.62
N ILE A 161 -7.87 -4.26 4.73
CA ILE A 161 -6.85 -3.22 4.94
C ILE A 161 -5.45 -3.84 4.93
N PHE A 162 -5.23 -4.94 5.66
CA PHE A 162 -3.94 -5.63 5.67
C PHE A 162 -3.54 -6.13 4.28
N ILE A 163 -4.47 -6.74 3.55
CA ILE A 163 -4.22 -7.21 2.18
C ILE A 163 -3.92 -6.04 1.24
N ALA A 164 -4.67 -4.94 1.33
CA ALA A 164 -4.48 -3.77 0.49
C ALA A 164 -3.12 -3.11 0.71
N VAL A 165 -2.72 -2.93 1.98
CA VAL A 165 -1.41 -2.35 2.35
C VAL A 165 -0.26 -3.30 1.98
N TRP A 166 -0.43 -4.61 2.18
CA TRP A 166 0.51 -5.62 1.72
C TRP A 166 0.69 -5.59 0.19
N TRP A 167 -0.42 -5.54 -0.55
CA TRP A 167 -0.42 -5.51 -2.01
C TRP A 167 0.28 -4.26 -2.54
N SER A 168 -0.02 -3.09 -1.97
CA SER A 168 0.55 -1.83 -2.44
C SER A 168 2.03 -1.70 -2.10
N MET A 169 2.44 -2.05 -0.88
CA MET A 169 3.78 -1.74 -0.41
C MET A 169 4.75 -2.92 -0.48
N LEU A 170 4.30 -4.14 -0.26
CA LEU A 170 5.20 -5.29 -0.29
C LEU A 170 5.22 -5.88 -1.68
N LEU A 171 4.08 -6.33 -2.20
CA LEU A 171 4.03 -7.10 -3.45
C LEU A 171 4.66 -6.36 -4.63
N GLN A 172 4.43 -5.06 -4.73
CA GLN A 172 4.96 -4.21 -5.80
C GLN A 172 6.40 -3.76 -5.57
N GLY A 173 6.86 -3.74 -4.32
CA GLY A 173 8.18 -3.25 -3.96
C GLY A 173 9.28 -4.11 -4.58
N VAL A 174 10.28 -3.46 -5.16
CA VAL A 174 11.43 -4.08 -5.82
C VAL A 174 12.57 -4.27 -4.80
N PHE A 175 13.31 -5.38 -4.90
CA PHE A 175 14.44 -5.67 -4.02
C PHE A 175 15.75 -5.86 -4.82
N CYS A 176 16.78 -5.09 -4.48
CA CYS A 176 18.11 -5.23 -5.07
C CYS A 176 18.92 -6.28 -4.28
N GLU A 177 19.24 -7.42 -4.92
CA GLU A 177 20.03 -8.49 -4.29
C GLU A 177 21.48 -8.06 -4.00
N GLY A 178 22.09 -7.26 -4.89
CA GLY A 178 23.49 -6.82 -4.76
C GLY A 178 23.72 -5.89 -3.56
N CYS A 179 22.79 -4.97 -3.32
CA CYS A 179 22.87 -4.03 -2.20
C CYS A 179 22.08 -4.47 -0.96
N ASN A 180 21.30 -5.55 -1.08
CA ASN A 180 20.47 -6.08 -0.01
C ASN A 180 19.49 -5.03 0.57
N SER A 181 18.86 -4.24 -0.30
CA SER A 181 17.96 -3.15 0.07
C SER A 181 16.78 -3.05 -0.89
N TRP A 182 15.67 -2.49 -0.40
CA TRP A 182 14.51 -2.18 -1.20
C TRP A 182 14.80 -1.00 -2.15
N GLY A 183 14.21 -1.04 -3.34
CA GLY A 183 14.29 0.05 -4.31
C GLY A 183 13.51 1.28 -3.85
N SER A 184 14.02 2.45 -4.22
CA SER A 184 13.31 3.72 -4.14
C SER A 184 12.76 4.04 -5.53
N GLU A 185 11.46 4.28 -5.60
CA GLU A 185 10.76 4.70 -6.80
C GLU A 185 10.78 6.23 -6.89
N GLU A 186 11.07 6.76 -8.07
CA GLU A 186 11.15 8.18 -8.37
C GLU A 186 10.38 8.43 -9.68
N LYS A 187 9.28 9.16 -9.60
CA LYS A 187 8.52 9.60 -10.78
C LYS A 187 9.19 10.82 -11.39
N LEU A 188 9.51 10.75 -12.68
CA LEU A 188 10.09 11.87 -13.40
C LEU A 188 9.01 12.90 -13.74
N PRO A 189 9.27 14.21 -13.53
CA PRO A 189 8.28 15.27 -13.72
C PRO A 189 8.13 15.69 -15.20
N PHE A 190 8.23 14.74 -16.14
CA PHE A 190 8.20 15.01 -17.58
C PHE A 190 6.96 14.37 -18.22
N PRO A 191 5.82 15.09 -18.27
CA PRO A 191 4.60 14.58 -18.88
C PRO A 191 4.73 14.50 -20.41
N VAL A 192 4.66 13.28 -20.92
CA VAL A 192 4.74 12.99 -22.37
C VAL A 192 3.34 12.76 -22.94
N ASP A 193 3.13 13.16 -24.19
CA ASP A 193 1.88 12.94 -24.90
C ASP A 193 1.53 11.44 -25.03
N GLN A 194 0.28 11.08 -24.76
CA GLN A 194 -0.19 9.70 -24.81
C GLN A 194 -0.15 9.07 -26.22
N GLY A 195 -0.16 9.85 -27.28
CA GLY A 195 -0.02 9.39 -28.66
C GLY A 195 1.26 8.62 -28.92
N HIS A 196 2.31 8.87 -28.12
CA HIS A 196 3.59 8.17 -28.19
C HIS A 196 3.60 6.80 -27.48
N ALA A 197 2.55 6.43 -26.74
CA ALA A 197 2.53 5.21 -25.94
C ALA A 197 2.89 3.93 -26.72
N PRO A 198 2.34 3.66 -27.93
CA PRO A 198 2.69 2.45 -28.67
C PRO A 198 4.16 2.43 -29.10
N GLN A 199 4.72 3.58 -29.49
CA GLN A 199 6.10 3.73 -29.95
C GLN A 199 7.07 3.54 -28.79
N ILE A 200 6.80 4.16 -27.64
CA ILE A 200 7.60 4.00 -26.41
C ILE A 200 7.58 2.55 -25.96
N VAL A 201 6.40 1.92 -25.88
CA VAL A 201 6.28 0.51 -25.42
C VAL A 201 7.01 -0.44 -26.36
N ALA A 202 6.93 -0.22 -27.67
CA ALA A 202 7.66 -1.03 -28.66
C ALA A 202 9.17 -0.84 -28.51
N GLY A 203 9.65 0.41 -28.49
CA GLY A 203 11.07 0.74 -28.37
C GLY A 203 11.69 0.21 -27.08
N MET A 204 11.02 0.39 -25.94
CA MET A 204 11.48 -0.16 -24.66
C MET A 204 11.59 -1.69 -24.66
N LYS A 205 10.69 -2.40 -25.35
CA LYS A 205 10.76 -3.87 -25.48
C LYS A 205 11.85 -4.32 -26.44
N THR A 206 12.12 -3.57 -27.51
CA THR A 206 13.16 -3.93 -28.48
C THR A 206 14.53 -3.40 -28.10
N GLY A 207 14.63 -2.58 -27.05
CA GLY A 207 15.85 -1.87 -26.67
C GLY A 207 16.22 -0.74 -27.64
N ASP A 208 15.27 -0.31 -28.48
CA ASP A 208 15.44 0.82 -29.40
C ASP A 208 14.95 2.10 -28.72
N TRP A 209 15.90 3.03 -28.49
CA TRP A 209 15.67 4.29 -27.77
C TRP A 209 15.59 5.50 -28.70
N SER A 210 15.54 5.29 -30.02
CA SER A 210 15.44 6.38 -30.98
C SER A 210 14.17 7.22 -30.83
N PHE A 211 13.13 6.69 -30.16
CA PHE A 211 11.88 7.39 -29.90
C PHE A 211 12.04 8.61 -28.98
N ILE A 212 13.08 8.65 -28.13
CA ILE A 212 13.30 9.73 -27.13
C ILE A 212 13.36 11.11 -27.80
N SER A 213 13.98 11.21 -28.97
CA SER A 213 14.13 12.47 -29.71
C SER A 213 12.84 12.93 -30.42
N GLN A 214 11.82 12.07 -30.48
CA GLN A 214 10.55 12.32 -31.16
C GLN A 214 9.40 12.57 -30.18
N LEU A 215 9.68 12.55 -28.88
CA LEU A 215 8.68 12.77 -27.85
C LEU A 215 8.24 14.23 -27.83
N SER A 216 6.93 14.44 -27.73
CA SER A 216 6.33 15.74 -27.45
C SER A 216 5.83 15.78 -26.02
N PHE A 217 6.17 16.86 -25.32
CA PHE A 217 5.70 17.10 -23.96
C PHE A 217 4.36 17.82 -23.97
N THR A 218 3.53 17.57 -22.97
CA THR A 218 2.19 18.15 -22.91
C THR A 218 1.81 18.59 -21.50
N SER A 219 1.02 19.66 -21.41
CA SER A 219 0.33 20.08 -20.18
C SER A 219 -1.09 19.52 -20.09
N HIS A 220 -1.50 18.66 -21.04
CA HIS A 220 -2.79 17.99 -20.99
C HIS A 220 -2.95 17.14 -19.72
N PRO A 221 -4.19 16.93 -19.27
CA PRO A 221 -4.42 16.23 -18.01
C PRO A 221 -4.13 14.71 -18.15
N SER A 222 -4.32 14.15 -19.34
CA SER A 222 -3.96 12.76 -19.65
C SER A 222 -2.54 12.68 -20.22
N THR A 223 -1.62 12.02 -19.51
CA THR A 223 -0.17 12.05 -19.78
C THR A 223 0.48 10.68 -19.64
N LEU A 224 1.69 10.54 -20.16
CA LEU A 224 2.60 9.45 -19.83
C LEU A 224 3.70 9.96 -18.90
N LEU A 225 4.02 9.17 -17.89
CA LEU A 225 5.09 9.46 -16.93
C LEU A 225 6.06 8.29 -16.88
N PHE A 226 7.34 8.62 -16.79
CA PHE A 226 8.40 7.66 -16.54
C PHE A 226 8.65 7.57 -15.03
N GLU A 227 8.78 6.35 -14.53
CA GLU A 227 9.15 6.09 -13.14
C GLU A 227 10.43 5.25 -13.12
N ILE A 228 11.42 5.74 -12.40
CA ILE A 228 12.71 5.07 -12.22
C ILE A 228 12.75 4.47 -10.83
N THR A 229 13.07 3.18 -10.75
CA THR A 229 13.40 2.54 -9.47
C THR A 229 14.90 2.35 -9.36
N ARG A 230 15.51 2.96 -8.34
CA ARG A 230 16.93 2.81 -8.02
C ARG A 230 17.13 2.14 -6.68
N CYS A 231 18.27 1.48 -6.52
CA CYS A 231 18.70 1.02 -5.22
C CYS A 231 19.25 2.18 -4.36
N SER A 232 18.92 2.23 -3.07
CA SER A 232 19.48 3.19 -2.11
C SER A 232 21.01 3.15 -1.98
N GLY A 233 21.65 2.03 -2.32
CA GLY A 233 23.11 1.86 -2.33
C GLY A 233 23.82 2.38 -3.57
N ASN A 234 23.13 3.12 -4.45
CA ASN A 234 23.65 3.67 -5.71
C ASN A 234 24.30 2.59 -6.61
N CYS A 235 23.55 1.51 -6.86
CA CYS A 235 24.02 0.37 -7.66
C CYS A 235 23.83 0.65 -9.16
N PRO A 236 24.90 0.74 -9.96
CA PRO A 236 24.77 1.03 -11.39
C PRO A 236 24.15 -0.13 -12.19
N SER A 237 24.17 -1.35 -11.65
CA SER A 237 23.60 -2.53 -12.31
C SER A 237 22.13 -2.77 -11.98
N PHE A 238 21.51 -1.93 -11.15
CA PHE A 238 20.13 -2.11 -10.72
C PHE A 238 19.34 -0.81 -10.88
N ILE A 239 18.97 -0.54 -12.13
CA ILE A 239 18.10 0.56 -12.52
C ILE A 239 16.92 -0.08 -13.25
N LEU A 240 15.71 0.21 -12.78
CA LEU A 240 14.49 -0.23 -13.42
C LEU A 240 13.71 0.98 -13.90
N LEU A 241 12.97 0.77 -14.98
CA LEU A 241 12.13 1.78 -15.59
C LEU A 241 10.71 1.23 -15.77
N SER A 242 9.74 2.05 -15.41
CA SER A 242 8.32 1.82 -15.58
C SER A 242 7.72 2.97 -16.38
N LEU A 243 6.72 2.64 -17.21
CA LEU A 243 5.93 3.62 -17.96
C LEU A 243 4.50 3.62 -17.43
N ILE A 244 4.08 4.77 -16.92
CA ILE A 244 2.78 4.99 -16.31
C ILE A 244 1.95 5.84 -17.26
N LYS A 245 0.76 5.36 -17.62
CA LYS A 245 -0.27 6.15 -18.28
C LYS A 245 -1.16 6.76 -17.21
N ASN A 246 -1.20 8.08 -17.14
CA ASN A 246 -2.11 8.82 -16.29
C ASN A 246 -3.28 9.28 -17.14
N ASP A 247 -4.46 8.71 -16.94
CA ASP A 247 -5.71 9.13 -17.60
C ASP A 247 -6.51 9.99 -16.63
N VAL A 248 -6.74 11.26 -16.97
CA VAL A 248 -7.62 12.13 -16.18
C VAL A 248 -8.99 12.16 -16.85
N ILE A 249 -9.96 11.59 -16.16
CA ILE A 249 -11.36 11.55 -16.60
C ILE A 249 -12.11 12.61 -15.80
N GLN A 250 -12.92 13.45 -16.47
CA GLN A 250 -13.82 14.33 -15.73
C GLN A 250 -14.94 13.50 -15.10
N GLY A 251 -14.84 13.30 -13.79
CA GLY A 251 -15.87 12.71 -12.96
C GLY A 251 -16.94 13.72 -12.58
N LYS A 252 -18.04 13.24 -11.99
CA LYS A 252 -19.15 14.10 -11.52
C LYS A 252 -18.74 15.07 -10.40
N ASP A 253 -17.70 14.74 -9.64
CA ASP A 253 -17.22 15.49 -8.49
C ASP A 253 -15.86 16.19 -8.73
N GLY A 254 -15.35 16.15 -9.95
CA GLY A 254 -14.05 16.71 -10.34
C GLY A 254 -13.22 15.77 -11.23
N PRO A 255 -12.01 16.19 -11.65
CA PRO A 255 -11.10 15.34 -12.40
C PRO A 255 -10.60 14.17 -11.54
N GLU A 256 -10.80 12.94 -12.02
CA GLU A 256 -10.26 11.71 -11.41
C GLU A 256 -9.08 11.21 -12.26
N ALA A 257 -7.91 11.12 -11.65
CA ALA A 257 -6.69 10.59 -12.27
C ALA A 257 -6.60 9.07 -12.04
N THR A 258 -6.49 8.30 -13.12
CA THR A 258 -6.27 6.85 -13.08
C THR A 258 -4.89 6.53 -13.65
N GLU A 259 -4.01 5.99 -12.82
CA GLU A 259 -2.69 5.52 -13.23
C GLU A 259 -2.73 4.05 -13.68
N THR A 260 -2.32 3.78 -14.92
CA THR A 260 -2.20 2.43 -15.50
C THR A 260 -0.75 2.19 -15.93
N TYR A 261 -0.12 1.16 -15.38
CA TYR A 261 1.23 0.75 -15.82
C TYR A 261 1.16 0.09 -17.20
N LEU A 262 1.76 0.71 -18.21
CA LEU A 262 1.90 0.13 -19.55
C LEU A 262 3.09 -0.84 -19.62
N LEU A 263 4.16 -0.49 -18.89
CA LEU A 263 5.34 -1.31 -18.67
C LEU A 263 5.78 -1.14 -17.22
N LYS A 264 6.17 -2.23 -16.57
CA LYS A 264 6.62 -2.19 -15.18
C LYS A 264 7.95 -2.90 -15.01
N ASN A 265 8.89 -2.22 -14.36
CA ASN A 265 10.16 -2.77 -13.89
C ASN A 265 11.04 -3.38 -14.99
N LEU A 266 11.23 -2.67 -16.11
CA LEU A 266 12.19 -3.04 -17.15
C LEU A 266 13.61 -2.72 -16.70
N HIS A 267 14.54 -3.67 -16.81
CA HIS A 267 15.95 -3.40 -16.56
C HIS A 267 16.53 -2.47 -17.64
N ILE A 268 17.17 -1.38 -17.21
CA ILE A 268 17.89 -0.45 -18.09
C ILE A 268 19.35 -0.31 -17.67
N THR A 269 20.20 0.07 -18.63
CA THR A 269 21.63 0.34 -18.42
C THR A 269 21.87 1.79 -18.00
N GLY A 270 23.08 2.10 -17.52
CA GLY A 270 23.47 3.48 -17.19
C GLY A 270 23.43 4.42 -18.39
N GLU A 271 23.80 3.95 -19.59
CA GLU A 271 23.74 4.73 -20.83
C GLU A 271 22.30 5.08 -21.21
N GLN A 272 21.39 4.11 -21.09
CA GLN A 272 19.94 4.34 -21.31
C GLN A 272 19.36 5.30 -20.27
N LEU A 273 19.85 5.24 -19.02
CA LEU A 273 19.45 6.21 -18.01
C LEU A 273 19.89 7.63 -18.35
N GLU A 274 21.10 7.82 -18.90
CA GLU A 274 21.55 9.14 -19.37
C GLU A 274 20.68 9.66 -20.51
N GLN A 275 20.27 8.79 -21.43
CA GLN A 275 19.32 9.15 -22.49
C GLN A 275 17.97 9.60 -21.92
N ILE A 276 17.46 8.94 -20.89
CA ILE A 276 16.20 9.35 -20.23
C ILE A 276 16.40 10.65 -19.45
N ASN A 277 17.52 10.82 -18.75
CA ASN A 277 17.81 12.08 -18.05
C ASN A 277 17.97 13.25 -19.05
N SER A 278 18.38 12.98 -20.30
CA SER A 278 18.41 14.00 -21.35
C SER A 278 17.02 14.55 -21.72
N LEU A 279 15.94 13.81 -21.38
CA LEU A 279 14.57 14.33 -21.49
C LEU A 279 14.34 15.55 -20.60
N GLU A 280 15.07 15.71 -19.50
CA GLU A 280 14.98 16.93 -18.69
C GLU A 280 15.43 18.15 -19.49
N ALA A 281 16.52 18.02 -20.23
CA ALA A 281 17.03 19.09 -21.07
C ALA A 281 16.08 19.40 -22.24
N LEU A 282 15.47 18.37 -22.84
CA LEU A 282 14.47 18.54 -23.90
C LEU A 282 13.19 19.16 -23.34
N PHE A 283 12.72 18.74 -22.17
CA PHE A 283 11.57 19.32 -21.50
C PHE A 283 11.79 20.79 -21.16
N GLN A 284 12.99 21.20 -20.73
CA GLN A 284 13.29 22.62 -20.50
C GLN A 284 13.28 23.47 -21.78
N GLN A 285 13.56 22.86 -22.94
CA GLN A 285 13.52 23.55 -24.24
C GLN A 285 12.11 23.63 -24.82
N ASP A 286 11.33 22.55 -24.68
CA ASP A 286 9.99 22.41 -25.24
C ASP A 286 8.87 22.54 -24.19
N ALA A 287 9.19 23.11 -23.02
CA ALA A 287 8.25 23.25 -21.91
C ALA A 287 7.01 24.02 -22.39
N PRO A 288 5.79 23.48 -22.23
CA PRO A 288 4.58 24.23 -22.51
C PRO A 288 4.58 25.50 -21.63
N ALA A 289 4.26 26.64 -22.25
CA ALA A 289 4.34 27.96 -21.62
C ALA A 289 3.42 28.16 -20.40
N GLU A 290 2.49 27.22 -20.16
CA GLU A 290 1.58 27.22 -19.01
C GLU A 290 1.67 25.89 -18.24
N PRO A 291 1.70 25.93 -16.89
CA PRO A 291 1.64 24.72 -16.07
C PRO A 291 0.30 24.00 -16.29
N PRO A 292 0.26 22.66 -16.11
CA PRO A 292 -0.97 21.89 -16.23
C PRO A 292 -2.02 22.43 -15.26
N VAL A 293 -3.20 22.77 -15.81
CA VAL A 293 -4.38 23.18 -15.03
C VAL A 293 -5.01 21.91 -14.47
N TYR A 294 -4.85 21.70 -13.16
CA TYR A 294 -5.47 20.62 -12.40
C TYR A 294 -6.93 20.94 -12.06
#